data_AF-A0A2T4VJP7-F1
#
_entry.id   AF-A0A2T4VJP7-F1
#
_cell.length_a   1.000
_cell.length_b   1.000
_cell.length_c   1.000
_cell.angle_alpha   90.00
_cell.angle_beta   90.00
_cell.angle_gamma   90.00
#
_symmetry.space_group_name_H-M   'P 1'
#
loop_
_entity.id
_entity.type
_entity.pdbx_description
1 polymer ?
#
loop_
_entity_poly.entity_id
_entity_poly.type
_entity_poly.pdbx_seq_one_letter_code
_entity_poly.pdbx_strand_id
1 'polypeptide(L)'
;MKNTMWAAGLSLAMGLMVGCGGSVADETTQESSDLETRQDAIPDCSGGDFYTMYYSDASYTTLIGGRGCHCGSYASWGKTSTYRQTSVDCE
;
A
#
# COMPACT_ATOMS: atom_id res chain seq x y z
N MET A 1 -62.20 13.97 1.64
CA MET A 1 -62.13 13.13 0.42
C MET A 1 -61.50 13.96 -0.68
N LYS A 2 -60.30 13.58 -1.13
CA LYS A 2 -59.65 14.03 -2.36
C LYS A 2 -58.39 13.18 -2.55
N ASN A 3 -58.47 12.27 -3.53
CA ASN A 3 -57.45 11.93 -4.54
C ASN A 3 -56.09 11.37 -4.07
N THR A 4 -55.38 10.45 -4.71
CA THR A 4 -55.51 9.57 -5.89
C THR A 4 -54.19 8.77 -5.92
N MET A 5 -54.26 7.45 -6.12
CA MET A 5 -53.35 6.56 -6.86
C MET A 5 -51.82 6.88 -6.96
N TRP A 6 -50.94 5.98 -6.53
CA TRP A 6 -50.31 4.95 -7.40
C TRP A 6 -49.20 4.15 -6.69
N ALA A 7 -49.15 2.86 -7.04
CA ALA A 7 -48.12 1.92 -6.65
C ALA A 7 -46.87 2.10 -7.53
N ALA A 8 -45.74 2.31 -6.88
CA ALA A 8 -44.38 2.04 -7.32
C ALA A 8 -43.57 2.00 -6.01
N GLY A 9 -42.80 1.01 -5.66
CA GLY A 9 -42.10 0.01 -6.43
C GLY A 9 -40.83 -0.26 -5.62
N LEU A 10 -40.50 -1.54 -5.48
CA LEU A 10 -39.18 -2.05 -5.14
C LEU A 10 -38.52 -1.57 -3.82
N SER A 11 -38.69 -2.43 -2.80
CA SER A 11 -37.63 -2.97 -1.95
C SER A 11 -36.25 -2.30 -2.05
N LEU A 12 -35.91 -1.43 -1.09
CA LEU A 12 -34.54 -1.03 -0.86
C LEU A 12 -33.88 -2.08 0.04
N ALA A 13 -32.94 -2.80 -0.56
CA ALA A 13 -32.25 -3.94 -0.02
C ALA A 13 -31.59 -3.67 1.35
N MET A 14 -31.66 -4.70 2.20
CA MET A 14 -30.73 -4.90 3.30
C MET A 14 -29.28 -4.83 2.80
N GLY A 15 -28.43 -4.13 3.52
CA GLY A 15 -26.98 -4.16 3.34
C GLY A 15 -26.30 -3.71 4.61
N LEU A 16 -26.06 -4.67 5.49
CA LEU A 16 -25.52 -4.51 6.83
C LEU A 16 -24.15 -3.82 6.82
N MET A 17 -23.98 -2.90 7.76
CA MET A 17 -22.68 -2.49 8.30
C MET A 17 -21.91 -3.74 8.75
N VAL A 18 -20.98 -4.20 7.91
CA VAL A 18 -19.88 -5.12 8.23
C VAL A 18 -18.65 -4.31 7.83
N GLY A 19 -17.77 -3.88 8.70
CA GLY A 19 -17.20 -4.57 9.86
C GLY A 19 -15.70 -4.32 9.73
N CYS A 20 -15.13 -3.61 10.70
CA CYS A 20 -13.70 -3.44 10.84
C CYS A 20 -13.04 -4.82 10.95
N GLY A 21 -12.20 -5.19 9.98
CA GLY A 21 -11.20 -6.23 10.11
C GLY A 21 -11.65 -7.68 9.86
N GLY A 22 -10.98 -8.33 8.91
CA GLY A 22 -10.70 -9.77 8.99
C GLY A 22 -11.32 -10.67 7.91
N SER A 23 -10.54 -10.90 6.84
CA SER A 23 -10.29 -12.17 6.11
C SER A 23 -11.43 -13.13 5.76
N VAL A 24 -11.49 -13.62 4.50
CA VAL A 24 -11.04 -14.98 4.11
C VAL A 24 -11.10 -15.22 2.58
N ALA A 25 -10.07 -15.93 2.09
CA ALA A 25 -9.93 -16.84 0.93
C ALA A 25 -10.98 -16.87 -0.21
N ASP A 26 -10.52 -16.86 -1.47
CA ASP A 26 -10.22 -18.08 -2.28
C ASP A 26 -10.23 -17.79 -3.80
N GLU A 27 -9.35 -18.48 -4.54
CA GLU A 27 -9.35 -18.76 -5.98
C GLU A 27 -9.14 -17.65 -7.04
N THR A 28 -7.98 -17.77 -7.68
CA THR A 28 -7.84 -17.68 -9.14
C THR A 28 -8.14 -16.34 -9.78
N THR A 29 -7.28 -15.36 -9.51
CA THR A 29 -6.88 -14.45 -10.59
C THR A 29 -5.37 -14.49 -10.67
N GLN A 30 -4.86 -15.52 -11.34
CA GLN A 30 -3.55 -15.46 -11.98
C GLN A 30 -3.70 -14.50 -13.17
N GLU A 31 -3.95 -13.22 -12.86
CA GLU A 31 -3.60 -12.12 -13.74
C GLU A 31 -2.08 -12.14 -13.65
N SER A 32 -1.46 -12.84 -14.58
CA SER A 32 -0.07 -12.60 -14.93
C SER A 32 -0.03 -11.15 -15.36
N SER A 33 0.02 -10.25 -14.36
CA SER A 33 0.24 -8.84 -14.57
C SER A 33 1.50 -8.81 -15.39
N ASP A 34 1.32 -8.48 -16.66
CA ASP A 34 2.31 -7.84 -17.48
C ASP A 34 2.76 -6.60 -16.68
N LEU A 35 3.62 -6.83 -15.68
CA LEU A 35 4.53 -5.84 -15.11
C LEU A 35 5.56 -5.57 -16.20
N GLU A 36 5.07 -5.10 -17.36
CA GLU A 36 5.86 -4.42 -18.36
C GLU A 36 6.65 -3.39 -17.59
N THR A 37 7.96 -3.61 -17.58
CA THR A 37 9.04 -2.81 -17.00
C THR A 37 8.60 -1.37 -16.72
N ARG A 38 7.91 -1.15 -15.59
CA ARG A 38 7.57 0.19 -15.14
C ARG A 38 8.91 0.78 -14.76
N GLN A 39 9.43 1.66 -15.60
CA GLN A 39 10.55 2.52 -15.24
C GLN A 39 9.99 3.50 -14.20
N ASP A 40 9.92 3.08 -12.94
CA ASP A 40 9.58 3.97 -11.85
C ASP A 40 10.54 5.16 -11.92
N ALA A 41 9.98 6.37 -12.04
CA ALA A 41 10.78 7.57 -12.06
C ALA A 41 11.61 7.60 -10.77
N ILE A 42 12.94 7.69 -10.93
CA ILE A 42 13.83 7.83 -9.79
C ILE A 42 13.48 9.16 -9.11
N PRO A 43 13.11 9.17 -7.82
CA PRO A 43 12.75 10.39 -7.12
C PRO A 43 13.97 11.31 -7.03
N ASP A 44 13.70 12.62 -7.10
CA ASP A 44 14.72 13.65 -6.97
C ASP A 44 15.22 13.74 -5.52
N CYS A 45 16.51 13.51 -5.34
CA CYS A 45 17.18 13.58 -4.04
C CYS A 45 17.77 14.97 -3.73
N SER A 46 17.55 15.97 -4.58
CA SER A 46 18.02 17.34 -4.34
C SER A 46 17.37 18.00 -3.11
N GLY A 47 16.18 17.52 -2.70
CA GLY A 47 15.40 18.06 -1.59
C GLY A 47 15.80 17.57 -0.19
N GLY A 48 16.76 16.63 -0.08
CA GLY A 48 17.28 16.15 1.18
C GLY A 48 17.47 14.63 1.25
N ASP A 49 18.05 14.18 2.36
CA ASP A 49 18.37 12.78 2.62
C ASP A 49 17.28 12.12 3.46
N PHE A 50 16.75 11.02 2.94
CA PHE A 50 15.76 10.19 3.62
C PHE A 50 15.99 8.75 3.18
N TYR A 51 16.74 7.99 3.97
CA TYR A 51 17.01 6.59 3.67
C TYR A 51 16.29 5.68 4.66
N THR A 52 15.43 4.80 4.15
CA THR A 52 14.67 3.87 4.99
C THR A 52 15.24 2.46 4.86
N MET A 53 15.62 1.89 6.00
CA MET A 53 16.04 0.49 6.15
C MET A 53 14.87 -0.36 6.62
N TYR A 54 14.68 -1.53 6.01
CA TYR A 54 13.62 -2.48 6.31
C TYR A 54 14.19 -3.75 6.94
N TYR A 55 13.50 -4.26 7.96
CA TYR A 55 13.93 -5.41 8.76
C TYR A 55 12.88 -6.53 8.76
N SER A 56 13.32 -7.75 9.01
CA SER A 56 12.42 -8.93 9.07
C SER A 56 11.44 -8.90 10.23
N ASP A 57 11.80 -8.24 11.32
CA ASP A 57 11.10 -8.32 12.61
C ASP A 57 11.31 -7.05 13.44
N ALA A 58 10.51 -6.92 14.51
CA ALA A 58 10.48 -5.75 15.38
C ALA A 58 11.73 -5.56 16.24
N SER A 59 12.64 -6.55 16.30
CA SER A 59 13.92 -6.39 17.00
C SER A 59 15.00 -5.74 16.12
N TYR A 60 14.68 -5.47 14.84
CA TYR A 60 15.57 -4.81 13.88
C TYR A 60 16.92 -5.53 13.70
N THR A 61 16.93 -6.87 13.78
CA THR A 61 18.17 -7.67 13.76
C THR A 61 18.63 -8.06 12.36
N THR A 62 17.70 -8.35 11.44
CA THR A 62 18.04 -8.74 10.07
C THR A 62 17.56 -7.70 9.08
N LEU A 63 18.50 -7.03 8.41
CA LEU A 63 18.23 -6.07 7.34
C LEU A 63 17.83 -6.82 6.06
N ILE A 64 16.66 -6.50 5.52
CA ILE A 64 16.09 -7.19 4.36
C ILE A 64 15.91 -6.27 3.14
N GLY A 65 16.10 -4.96 3.29
CA GLY A 65 15.97 -4.01 2.20
C GLY A 65 16.25 -2.57 2.61
N GLY A 66 16.34 -1.71 1.61
CA GLY A 66 16.54 -0.28 1.80
C GLY A 66 15.97 0.52 0.63
N ARG A 67 15.37 1.67 0.93
CA ARG A 67 14.85 2.58 -0.10
C ARG A 67 14.94 4.04 0.35
N GLY A 68 15.37 4.90 -0.55
CA GLY A 68 15.26 6.34 -0.39
C GLY A 68 16.48 7.08 -0.93
N CYS A 69 16.56 8.36 -0.58
CA CYS A 69 17.66 9.23 -0.94
C CYS A 69 18.76 9.15 0.11
N HIS A 70 19.97 8.84 -0.35
CA HIS A 70 21.17 8.81 0.47
C HIS A 70 22.29 9.55 -0.27
N CYS A 71 22.68 10.69 0.28
CA CYS A 71 23.77 11.55 -0.14
C CYS A 71 23.62 11.97 -1.61
N GLY A 72 22.42 12.43 -1.96
CA GLY A 72 22.06 12.87 -3.30
C GLY A 72 21.81 11.74 -4.32
N SER A 73 21.89 10.48 -3.91
CA SER A 73 21.61 9.33 -4.77
C SER A 73 20.40 8.54 -4.28
N TYR A 74 19.49 8.20 -5.18
CA TYR A 74 18.41 7.29 -4.84
C TYR A 74 18.90 5.84 -4.93
N ALA A 75 18.61 5.06 -3.90
CA ALA A 75 18.82 3.63 -3.91
C ALA A 75 17.55 2.90 -3.47
N SER A 76 17.27 1.76 -4.11
CA SER A 76 16.19 0.85 -3.72
C SER A 76 16.64 -0.60 -3.94
N TRP A 77 16.59 -1.42 -2.90
CA TRP A 77 16.98 -2.83 -2.95
C TRP A 77 16.24 -3.67 -1.92
N GLY A 78 16.21 -4.99 -2.13
CA GLY A 78 15.64 -5.95 -1.18
C GLY A 78 14.12 -5.89 -1.07
N LYS A 79 13.61 -6.21 0.12
CA LYS A 79 12.18 -6.28 0.46
C LYS A 79 11.78 -5.15 1.42
N THR A 80 10.51 -4.78 1.38
CA THR A 80 9.92 -3.85 2.36
C THR A 80 9.28 -4.62 3.52
N SER A 81 9.10 -3.93 4.64
CA SER A 81 8.47 -4.46 5.85
C SER A 81 7.88 -3.32 6.69
N THR A 82 6.98 -3.65 7.62
CA THR A 82 6.49 -2.68 8.62
C THR A 82 7.60 -2.27 9.59
N TYR A 83 8.53 -3.18 9.88
CA TYR A 83 9.67 -2.92 10.75
C TYR A 83 10.72 -2.14 9.94
N ARG A 84 10.77 -0.83 10.16
CA ARG A 84 11.67 0.06 9.45
C ARG A 84 12.30 1.11 10.35
N GLN A 85 13.47 1.58 9.97
CA GLN A 85 14.16 2.73 10.54
C GLN A 85 14.48 3.71 9.41
N THR A 86 14.33 5.01 9.63
CA THR A 86 14.69 6.04 8.65
C THR A 86 15.88 6.82 9.20
N SER A 87 16.94 6.95 8.40
CA SER A 87 18.08 7.81 8.67
C SER A 87 18.06 9.00 7.71
N VAL A 88 18.50 10.15 8.21
CA VAL A 88 18.69 11.38 7.43
C VAL A 88 20.17 11.74 7.33
N ASP A 89 21.04 10.86 7.83
CA ASP A 89 22.44 11.14 8.05
C ASP A 89 23.30 10.58 6.91
N CYS A 90 24.18 11.45 6.43
CA CYS A 90 25.28 11.18 5.52
C CYS A 90 26.56 11.55 6.26
N GLU A 91 26.92 10.77 7.29
CA GLU A 91 28.20 10.95 7.99
C GLU A 91 29.37 10.31 7.23
#